data_AF-A0A2G9MH49-F1
#
_entry.id   AF-A0A2G9MH49-F1
#
_cell.length_a   1.000
_cell.length_b   1.000
_cell.length_c   1.000
_cell.angle_alpha   90.00
_cell.angle_beta   90.00
_cell.angle_gamma   90.00
#
_symmetry.space_group_name_H-M   'P 1'
#
loop_
_entity.id
_entity.type
_entity.pdbx_description
1 polymer ?
#
loop_
_entity_poly.entity_id
_entity_poly.type
_entity_poly.pdbx_seq_one_letter_code
_entity_poly.pdbx_strand_id
1 'polypeptide(L)'
;MPLPFSKQKLEEYVLDCLIPKSEIEVIESKLPLVEPTINMVRELLIQKDRIHEPINLQRTIQILKTVPVPLLNNITYLKGIYTWQNDSLNQAAELLNMIPKLNTKEERIDVNEKINKIFEKILRNKEMCFNYADIIHEGHISNLGALSESLANGFLFHTTLEEELKKLDFNSIKLRIPLEKLKEAGDIEKNVLEIRNVVEQTYNINMRMINYAVILYSCIKLMMNK
;
A
#
# COMPACT_ATOMS: atom_id res chain seq x y z
N MET A 1 -15.69 26.57 12.61
CA MET A 1 -14.37 26.88 12.01
C MET A 1 -14.22 28.38 11.77
N PRO A 2 -13.22 29.06 12.37
CA PRO A 2 -12.94 30.47 12.09
C PRO A 2 -12.36 30.64 10.69
N LEU A 3 -12.95 31.55 9.90
CA LEU A 3 -12.51 31.96 8.57
C LEU A 3 -11.84 33.35 8.64
N PRO A 4 -10.99 33.71 7.65
CA PRO A 4 -10.54 32.92 6.48
C PRO A 4 -9.60 31.75 6.84
N PHE A 5 -9.46 30.78 5.94
CA PHE A 5 -8.44 29.73 6.08
C PHE A 5 -7.06 30.32 5.78
N SER A 6 -6.14 30.27 6.74
CA SER A 6 -4.72 30.46 6.47
C SER A 6 -4.10 29.15 5.96
N LYS A 7 -2.98 29.23 5.24
CA LYS A 7 -2.17 28.05 4.87
C LYS A 7 -1.92 27.17 6.10
N GLN A 8 -1.42 27.79 7.17
CA GLN A 8 -1.06 27.12 8.43
C GLN A 8 -2.22 26.34 9.03
N LYS A 9 -3.44 26.89 8.95
CA LYS A 9 -4.63 26.22 9.46
C LYS A 9 -5.10 25.08 8.57
N LEU A 10 -4.95 25.21 7.25
CA LEU A 10 -5.24 24.11 6.33
C LEU A 10 -4.20 22.98 6.51
N GLU A 11 -2.95 23.35 6.69
CA GLU A 11 -1.84 22.45 7.00
C GLU A 11 -2.11 21.68 8.30
N GLU A 12 -2.58 22.33 9.37
CA GLU A 12 -3.03 21.64 10.60
C GLU A 12 -4.09 20.56 10.35
N TYR A 13 -5.03 20.77 9.41
CA TYR A 13 -6.06 19.78 9.12
C TYR A 13 -5.54 18.59 8.30
N VAL A 14 -4.51 18.80 7.47
CA VAL A 14 -4.03 17.78 6.52
C VAL A 14 -2.62 17.29 6.81
N LEU A 15 -2.02 17.73 7.93
CA LEU A 15 -0.65 17.39 8.35
C LEU A 15 -0.45 15.88 8.38
N ASP A 16 -1.41 15.18 9.00
CA ASP A 16 -1.40 13.72 9.09
C ASP A 16 -1.56 13.04 7.74
N CYS A 17 -1.97 13.76 6.70
CA CYS A 17 -2.06 13.23 5.34
C CYS A 17 -0.77 13.47 4.52
N LEU A 18 0.13 14.37 4.92
CA LEU A 18 1.31 14.71 4.14
C LEU A 18 2.32 13.56 4.08
N ILE A 19 2.86 13.28 2.91
CA ILE A 19 3.77 12.15 2.72
C ILE A 19 5.20 12.62 2.96
N PRO A 20 5.92 12.12 3.97
CA PRO A 20 7.33 12.44 4.16
C PRO A 20 8.20 11.65 3.17
N LYS A 21 9.34 12.23 2.80
CA LYS A 21 10.29 11.58 1.87
C LYS A 21 10.79 10.23 2.40
N SER A 22 10.97 10.12 3.71
CA SER A 22 11.44 8.89 4.37
C SER A 22 10.50 7.71 4.13
N GLU A 23 9.18 7.91 4.07
CA GLU A 23 8.24 6.83 3.77
C GLU A 23 8.40 6.31 2.33
N ILE A 24 8.65 7.22 1.38
CA ILE A 24 8.92 6.86 -0.01
C ILE A 24 10.22 6.04 -0.10
N GLU A 25 11.29 6.52 0.54
CA GLU A 25 12.60 5.85 0.53
C GLU A 25 12.54 4.44 1.14
N VAL A 26 11.76 4.24 2.21
CA VAL A 26 11.53 2.92 2.80
C VAL A 26 10.89 1.98 1.79
N ILE A 27 9.81 2.40 1.13
CA ILE A 27 9.10 1.58 0.14
C ILE A 27 10.03 1.22 -1.03
N GLU A 28 10.77 2.20 -1.55
CA GLU A 28 11.69 2.01 -2.67
C GLU A 28 12.84 1.05 -2.33
N SER A 29 13.36 1.12 -1.11
CA SER A 29 14.48 0.26 -0.68
C SER A 29 14.13 -1.22 -0.61
N LYS A 30 12.84 -1.56 -0.54
CA LYS A 30 12.36 -2.93 -0.31
C LYS A 30 11.69 -3.56 -1.53
N LEU A 31 11.25 -2.77 -2.51
CA LEU A 31 10.75 -3.30 -3.80
C LEU A 31 11.73 -4.30 -4.44
N PRO A 32 13.07 -4.09 -4.43
CA PRO A 32 14.02 -5.05 -4.99
C PRO A 32 14.04 -6.42 -4.31
N LEU A 33 13.38 -6.62 -3.16
CA LEU A 33 13.28 -7.91 -2.49
C LEU A 33 12.28 -8.87 -3.14
N VAL A 34 11.29 -8.36 -3.89
CA VAL A 34 10.18 -9.18 -4.39
C VAL A 34 10.67 -10.22 -5.42
N GLU A 35 11.38 -9.79 -6.46
CA GLU A 35 11.83 -10.69 -7.53
C GLU A 35 12.86 -11.73 -7.04
N PRO A 36 13.88 -11.38 -6.24
CA PRO A 36 14.76 -12.38 -5.62
C PRO A 36 14.00 -13.41 -4.80
N THR A 37 13.00 -13.00 -4.01
CA THR A 37 12.19 -13.93 -3.22
C THR A 37 11.36 -14.87 -4.10
N ILE A 38 10.79 -14.36 -5.19
CA ILE A 38 10.11 -15.19 -6.19
C ILE A 38 11.08 -16.22 -6.78
N ASN A 39 12.32 -15.83 -7.07
CA ASN A 39 13.33 -16.73 -7.62
C ASN A 39 13.75 -17.80 -6.62
N MET A 40 13.94 -17.46 -5.34
CA MET A 40 14.21 -18.45 -4.28
C MET A 40 13.11 -19.51 -4.21
N VAL A 41 11.84 -19.09 -4.17
CA VAL A 41 10.71 -20.03 -4.13
C VAL A 41 10.63 -20.87 -5.41
N ARG A 42 10.94 -20.27 -6.57
CA ARG A 42 10.96 -20.96 -7.87
C ARG A 42 12.06 -22.01 -7.92
N GLU A 43 13.23 -21.74 -7.35
CA GLU A 43 14.33 -22.70 -7.25
C GLU A 43 13.92 -23.92 -6.41
N LEU A 44 13.29 -23.71 -5.25
CA LEU A 44 12.74 -24.81 -4.44
C LEU A 44 11.73 -25.66 -5.22
N LEU A 45 10.88 -25.03 -6.03
CA LEU A 45 9.90 -25.72 -6.87
C LEU A 45 10.58 -26.53 -8.00
N ILE A 46 11.66 -26.01 -8.60
CA ILE A 46 12.42 -26.68 -9.65
C ILE A 46 13.17 -27.90 -9.11
N GLN A 47 13.70 -27.82 -7.88
CA GLN A 47 14.41 -28.93 -7.23
C GLN A 47 13.51 -30.16 -7.04
N LYS A 48 12.18 -29.99 -6.97
CA LYS A 48 11.18 -31.07 -6.75
C LYS A 48 11.51 -31.94 -5.54
N ASP A 49 12.08 -31.33 -4.51
CA ASP A 49 12.35 -31.99 -3.24
C ASP A 49 11.02 -32.37 -2.56
N ARG A 50 10.90 -33.62 -2.10
CA ARG A 50 9.71 -34.16 -1.42
C ARG A 50 9.48 -33.53 -0.05
N ILE A 51 10.47 -32.85 0.51
CA ILE A 51 10.36 -32.10 1.76
C ILE A 51 9.40 -30.90 1.61
N HIS A 52 9.31 -30.32 0.41
CA HIS A 52 8.46 -29.16 0.16
C HIS A 52 7.11 -29.56 -0.41
N GLU A 53 6.09 -28.75 -0.13
CA GLU A 53 4.76 -28.91 -0.69
C GLU A 53 4.62 -28.08 -2.00
N PRO A 54 4.58 -28.70 -3.19
CA PRO A 54 4.67 -27.97 -4.46
C PRO A 54 3.52 -26.98 -4.66
N ILE A 55 2.31 -27.31 -4.19
CA ILE A 55 1.16 -26.40 -4.33
C ILE A 55 1.33 -25.13 -3.48
N ASN A 56 1.97 -25.25 -2.31
CA ASN A 56 2.22 -24.11 -1.43
C ASN A 56 3.34 -23.22 -1.97
N LEU A 57 4.37 -23.80 -2.59
CA LEU A 57 5.38 -23.04 -3.35
C LEU A 57 4.75 -22.27 -4.52
N GLN A 58 3.87 -22.90 -5.29
CA GLN A 58 3.15 -22.25 -6.39
C GLN A 58 2.26 -21.10 -5.91
N ARG A 59 1.50 -21.30 -4.83
CA ARG A 59 0.67 -20.26 -4.20
C ARG A 59 1.51 -19.08 -3.73
N THR A 60 2.66 -19.35 -3.09
CA THR A 60 3.61 -18.32 -2.65
C THR A 60 4.07 -17.46 -3.84
N ILE A 61 4.47 -18.08 -4.95
CA ILE A 61 4.86 -17.37 -6.18
C ILE A 61 3.69 -16.53 -6.73
N GLN A 62 2.48 -17.09 -6.77
CA GLN A 62 1.31 -16.39 -7.30
C GLN A 62 0.98 -15.14 -6.48
N ILE A 63 1.01 -15.23 -5.15
CA ILE A 63 0.78 -14.09 -4.25
C ILE A 63 1.87 -13.04 -4.46
N LEU A 64 3.15 -13.42 -4.46
CA LEU A 64 4.24 -12.45 -4.61
C LEU A 64 4.23 -11.75 -5.98
N LYS A 65 3.77 -12.41 -7.04
CA LYS A 65 3.65 -11.82 -8.38
C LYS A 65 2.63 -10.69 -8.50
N THR A 66 1.68 -10.56 -7.57
CA THR A 66 0.69 -9.48 -7.62
C THR A 66 1.23 -8.14 -7.11
N VAL A 67 2.34 -8.15 -6.39
CA VAL A 67 2.88 -6.98 -5.66
C VAL A 67 3.65 -5.97 -6.54
N PRO A 68 4.55 -6.37 -7.47
CA PRO A 68 5.51 -5.44 -8.07
C PRO A 68 4.87 -4.27 -8.82
N VAL A 69 3.87 -4.53 -9.66
CA VAL A 69 3.26 -3.52 -10.52
C VAL A 69 2.49 -2.47 -9.70
N PRO A 70 1.54 -2.86 -8.82
CA PRO A 70 0.88 -1.88 -7.95
C PRO A 70 1.87 -1.10 -7.08
N LEU A 71 2.90 -1.75 -6.54
CA LEU A 71 3.87 -1.08 -5.68
C LEU A 71 4.69 -0.03 -6.45
N LEU A 72 5.11 -0.34 -7.67
CA LEU A 72 5.82 0.61 -8.55
C LEU A 72 4.95 1.82 -8.93
N ASN A 73 3.69 1.58 -9.25
CA ASN A 73 2.73 2.64 -9.57
C ASN A 73 2.51 3.55 -8.35
N ASN A 74 2.45 2.96 -7.15
CA ASN A 74 2.39 3.73 -5.90
C ASN A 74 3.64 4.58 -5.70
N ILE A 75 4.85 4.03 -5.81
CA ILE A 75 6.09 4.79 -5.69
C ILE A 75 6.08 6.01 -6.63
N THR A 76 5.72 5.79 -7.89
CA THR A 76 5.68 6.83 -8.91
C THR A 76 4.72 7.95 -8.52
N TYR A 77 3.53 7.59 -8.06
CA TYR A 77 2.58 8.55 -7.54
C TYR A 77 3.08 9.28 -6.30
N LEU A 78 3.63 8.57 -5.31
CA LEU A 78 4.03 9.15 -4.04
C LEU A 78 5.12 10.21 -4.25
N LYS A 79 6.07 9.95 -5.16
CA LYS A 79 7.02 10.95 -5.63
C LYS A 79 6.35 12.17 -6.24
N GLY A 80 5.32 11.95 -7.06
CA GLY A 80 4.53 13.01 -7.68
C GLY A 80 3.66 13.81 -6.70
N ILE A 81 3.23 13.23 -5.57
CA ILE A 81 2.53 13.95 -4.50
C ILE A 81 3.51 14.69 -3.61
N TYR A 82 4.63 14.07 -3.24
CA TYR A 82 5.66 14.70 -2.41
C TYR A 82 6.17 16.01 -3.01
N THR A 83 6.38 16.06 -4.33
CA THR A 83 6.77 17.31 -5.01
C THR A 83 5.63 18.31 -5.06
N TRP A 84 4.38 17.85 -5.21
CA TRP A 84 3.20 18.69 -5.36
C TRP A 84 2.68 19.26 -4.04
N GLN A 85 2.78 18.53 -2.92
CA GLN A 85 2.11 18.85 -1.65
C GLN A 85 2.57 20.17 -1.02
N ASN A 86 3.81 20.59 -1.28
CA ASN A 86 4.35 21.85 -0.73
C ASN A 86 3.67 23.09 -1.35
N ASP A 87 3.40 23.05 -2.65
CA ASP A 87 2.77 24.15 -3.38
C ASP A 87 1.24 24.08 -3.31
N SER A 88 0.69 22.87 -3.16
CA SER A 88 -0.75 22.64 -3.23
C SER A 88 -1.52 23.17 -2.02
N LEU A 89 -0.92 23.21 -0.83
CA LEU A 89 -1.58 23.76 0.36
C LEU A 89 -1.92 25.25 0.21
N ASN A 90 -1.04 26.02 -0.42
CA ASN A 90 -1.29 27.43 -0.72
C ASN A 90 -2.45 27.56 -1.70
N GLN A 91 -2.39 26.83 -2.81
CA GLN A 91 -3.43 26.84 -3.85
C GLN A 91 -4.79 26.41 -3.29
N ALA A 92 -4.83 25.36 -2.47
CA ALA A 92 -6.05 24.88 -1.84
C ALA A 92 -6.64 25.91 -0.87
N ALA A 93 -5.81 26.57 -0.05
CA ALA A 93 -6.28 27.61 0.87
C ALA A 93 -6.85 28.83 0.12
N GLU A 94 -6.19 29.26 -0.96
CA GLU A 94 -6.66 30.35 -1.82
C GLU A 94 -8.02 30.01 -2.45
N LEU A 95 -8.13 28.83 -3.07
CA LEU A 95 -9.37 28.37 -3.70
C LEU A 95 -10.52 28.27 -2.68
N LEU A 96 -10.27 27.69 -1.51
CA LEU A 96 -11.28 27.57 -0.46
C LEU A 96 -11.81 28.92 -0.01
N ASN A 97 -10.95 29.94 0.13
CA ASN A 97 -11.35 31.29 0.51
C ASN A 97 -12.07 32.07 -0.60
N MET A 98 -11.94 31.66 -1.86
CA MET A 98 -12.68 32.23 -2.98
C MET A 98 -14.14 31.76 -3.01
N ILE A 99 -14.43 30.53 -2.60
CA ILE A 99 -15.76 29.89 -2.71
C ILE A 99 -16.92 30.77 -2.24
N PRO A 100 -16.89 31.42 -1.06
CA PRO A 100 -18.01 32.22 -0.57
C PRO A 100 -18.25 33.52 -1.35
N LYS A 101 -17.28 33.91 -2.20
CA LYS A 101 -17.31 35.17 -2.96
C LYS A 101 -17.77 34.98 -4.41
N LEU A 102 -18.07 33.74 -4.82
CA LEU A 102 -18.41 33.41 -6.21
C LEU A 102 -19.86 33.77 -6.54
N ASN A 103 -20.02 34.83 -7.34
CA ASN A 103 -21.33 35.39 -7.67
C ASN A 103 -21.80 34.97 -9.06
N THR A 104 -20.88 34.73 -10.00
CA THR A 104 -21.22 34.37 -11.38
C THR A 104 -21.13 32.86 -11.63
N LYS A 105 -21.80 32.41 -12.69
CA LYS A 105 -21.75 31.00 -13.10
C LYS A 105 -20.35 30.64 -13.63
N GLU A 106 -19.74 31.56 -14.36
CA GLU A 106 -18.42 31.44 -14.95
C GLU A 106 -17.33 31.28 -13.86
N GLU A 107 -17.38 32.09 -12.81
CA GLU A 107 -16.47 31.98 -11.64
C GLU A 107 -16.60 30.61 -10.95
N ARG A 108 -17.83 30.11 -10.79
CA ARG A 108 -18.08 28.79 -10.18
C ARG A 108 -17.53 27.66 -11.02
N ILE A 109 -17.64 27.75 -12.34
CA ILE A 109 -17.08 26.75 -13.26
C ILE A 109 -15.54 26.75 -13.16
N ASP A 110 -14.89 27.91 -13.24
CA ASP A 110 -13.43 28.01 -13.15
C ASP A 110 -12.88 27.47 -11.81
N VAL A 111 -13.51 27.84 -10.69
CA VAL A 111 -13.08 27.34 -9.37
C VAL A 111 -13.31 25.83 -9.25
N ASN A 112 -14.44 25.31 -9.75
CA ASN A 112 -14.69 23.86 -9.75
C ASN A 112 -13.64 23.10 -10.57
N GLU A 113 -13.25 23.60 -11.74
CA GLU A 113 -12.20 22.97 -12.54
C GLU A 113 -10.85 22.93 -11.80
N LYS A 114 -10.48 24.01 -11.11
CA LYS A 114 -9.25 24.08 -10.31
C LYS A 114 -9.29 23.13 -9.12
N ILE A 115 -10.41 23.05 -8.42
CA ILE A 115 -10.62 22.11 -7.31
C ILE A 115 -10.57 20.67 -7.83
N ASN A 116 -11.24 20.37 -8.94
CA ASN A 116 -11.22 19.03 -9.52
C ASN A 116 -9.79 18.58 -9.84
N LYS A 117 -8.93 19.44 -10.39
CA LYS A 117 -7.52 19.12 -10.61
C LYS A 117 -6.77 18.70 -9.34
N ILE A 118 -7.12 19.28 -8.18
CA ILE A 118 -6.55 18.85 -6.88
C ILE A 118 -7.03 17.44 -6.53
N PHE A 119 -8.33 17.17 -6.65
CA PHE A 119 -8.88 15.83 -6.42
C PHE A 119 -8.31 14.80 -7.39
N GLU A 120 -8.18 15.12 -8.68
CA GLU A 120 -7.58 14.25 -9.69
C GLU A 120 -6.15 13.87 -9.31
N LYS A 121 -5.39 14.84 -8.79
CA LYS A 121 -4.03 14.61 -8.33
C LYS A 121 -3.99 13.70 -7.11
N ILE A 122 -4.79 13.96 -6.08
CA ILE A 122 -4.82 13.17 -4.83
C ILE A 122 -5.38 11.76 -5.09
N LEU A 123 -6.43 11.62 -5.91
CA LEU A 123 -7.13 10.36 -6.14
C LEU A 123 -6.60 9.55 -7.34
N ARG A 124 -5.63 10.09 -8.09
CA ARG A 124 -5.05 9.49 -9.31
C ARG A 124 -6.04 9.26 -10.46
N ASN A 125 -7.18 9.93 -10.45
CA ASN A 125 -8.24 9.70 -11.44
C ASN A 125 -9.14 10.91 -11.63
N LYS A 126 -9.67 11.05 -12.85
CA LYS A 126 -10.70 12.01 -13.26
C LYS A 126 -12.10 11.71 -12.72
N GLU A 127 -12.35 10.45 -12.35
CA GLU A 127 -13.69 10.02 -11.89
C GLU A 127 -13.89 10.14 -10.37
N MET A 128 -12.95 10.75 -9.64
CA MET A 128 -12.93 10.81 -8.17
C MET A 128 -13.03 9.44 -7.47
N CYS A 129 -12.51 8.39 -8.11
CA CYS A 129 -12.41 7.05 -7.53
C CYS A 129 -10.99 6.49 -7.73
N PHE A 130 -10.55 5.60 -6.83
CA PHE A 130 -9.29 4.89 -7.01
C PHE A 130 -9.45 3.74 -8.00
N ASN A 131 -8.52 3.65 -8.96
CA ASN A 131 -8.42 2.47 -9.80
C ASN A 131 -7.78 1.33 -8.99
N TYR A 132 -8.58 0.33 -8.62
CA TYR A 132 -8.15 -0.84 -7.84
C TYR A 132 -6.91 -1.52 -8.41
N ALA A 133 -6.79 -1.63 -9.73
CA ALA A 133 -5.64 -2.27 -10.37
C ALA A 133 -4.33 -1.47 -10.27
N ASP A 134 -4.41 -0.18 -9.94
CA ASP A 134 -3.27 0.74 -9.88
C ASP A 134 -2.74 0.94 -8.44
N ILE A 135 -3.46 0.42 -7.45
CA ILE A 135 -3.15 0.66 -6.04
C ILE A 135 -2.87 -0.61 -5.24
N ILE A 136 -2.03 -0.45 -4.21
CA ILE A 136 -2.04 -1.38 -3.09
C ILE A 136 -3.36 -1.18 -2.34
N HIS A 137 -4.07 -2.29 -2.12
CA HIS A 137 -5.42 -2.35 -1.57
C HIS A 137 -5.54 -3.52 -0.58
N GLU A 138 -6.68 -3.63 0.10
CA GLU A 138 -6.92 -4.60 1.18
C GLU A 138 -6.65 -6.05 0.77
N GLY A 139 -7.02 -6.46 -0.45
CA GLY A 139 -6.67 -7.79 -0.96
C GLY A 139 -5.16 -8.11 -0.94
N HIS A 140 -4.28 -7.14 -1.22
CA HIS A 140 -2.84 -7.35 -1.11
C HIS A 140 -2.40 -7.54 0.35
N ILE A 141 -2.96 -6.74 1.27
CA ILE A 141 -2.71 -6.83 2.71
C ILE A 141 -3.14 -8.19 3.23
N SER A 142 -4.37 -8.60 2.93
CA SER A 142 -4.93 -9.87 3.38
C SER A 142 -4.12 -11.05 2.87
N ASN A 143 -3.74 -11.06 1.58
CA ASN A 143 -3.01 -12.17 0.99
C ASN A 143 -1.59 -12.29 1.54
N LEU A 144 -0.87 -11.17 1.71
CA LEU A 144 0.49 -11.18 2.27
C LEU A 144 0.50 -11.43 3.78
N GLY A 145 -0.50 -10.93 4.51
CA GLY A 145 -0.71 -11.24 5.92
C GLY A 145 -0.89 -12.75 6.13
N ALA A 146 -1.85 -13.34 5.41
CA ALA A 146 -2.11 -14.78 5.47
C ALA A 146 -0.89 -15.61 5.04
N LEU A 147 -0.16 -15.18 4.01
CA LEU A 147 1.07 -15.86 3.59
C LEU A 147 2.15 -15.79 4.68
N SER A 148 2.40 -14.61 5.23
CA SER A 148 3.39 -14.41 6.30
C SER A 148 3.10 -15.28 7.53
N GLU A 149 1.83 -15.33 7.96
CA GLU A 149 1.40 -16.18 9.08
C GLU A 149 1.54 -17.66 8.76
N SER A 150 1.21 -18.06 7.53
CA SER A 150 1.34 -19.45 7.09
C SER A 150 2.81 -19.89 7.04
N LEU A 151 3.70 -19.03 6.54
CA LEU A 151 5.14 -19.32 6.46
C LEU A 151 5.76 -19.59 7.83
N ALA A 152 5.41 -18.78 8.84
CA ALA A 152 5.84 -18.98 10.23
C ALA A 152 5.39 -20.34 10.81
N ASN A 153 4.34 -20.93 10.24
CA ASN A 153 3.80 -22.25 10.61
C ASN A 153 4.27 -23.37 9.67
N GLY A 154 5.33 -23.16 8.89
CA GLY A 154 5.94 -24.20 8.07
C GLY A 154 5.18 -24.53 6.78
N PHE A 155 4.38 -23.60 6.27
CA PHE A 155 3.54 -23.77 5.08
C PHE A 155 4.27 -24.29 3.84
N LEU A 156 5.57 -24.03 3.68
CA LEU A 156 6.34 -24.52 2.53
C LEU A 156 6.65 -26.02 2.61
N PHE A 157 6.52 -26.64 3.77
CA PHE A 157 6.91 -28.02 4.01
C PHE A 157 5.73 -28.97 3.86
N HIS A 158 6.03 -30.13 3.28
CA HIS A 158 5.07 -31.21 3.18
C HIS A 158 4.84 -31.82 4.57
N THR A 159 3.56 -31.95 4.96
CA THR A 159 3.15 -32.65 6.19
C THR A 159 2.71 -34.05 5.83
N THR A 160 3.29 -35.06 6.47
CA THR A 160 2.93 -36.46 6.24
C THR A 160 1.56 -36.79 6.84
N LEU A 161 0.93 -37.85 6.34
CA LEU A 161 -0.37 -38.30 6.87
C LEU A 161 -0.30 -38.62 8.37
N GLU A 162 0.81 -39.21 8.84
CA GLU A 162 0.99 -39.54 10.25
C GLU A 162 1.08 -38.30 11.13
N GLU A 163 1.81 -37.27 10.69
CA GLU A 163 1.92 -35.98 11.39
C GLU A 163 0.56 -35.28 11.46
N GLU A 164 -0.21 -35.32 10.36
CA GLU A 164 -1.54 -34.73 10.27
C GLU A 164 -2.56 -35.47 11.16
N LEU A 165 -2.50 -36.80 11.21
CA LEU A 165 -3.35 -37.63 12.09
C LEU A 165 -3.02 -37.38 13.57
N LYS A 166 -1.75 -37.16 13.90
CA LYS A 166 -1.29 -36.85 15.26
C LYS A 166 -1.44 -35.38 15.64
N LYS A 167 -1.85 -34.51 14.71
CA LYS A 167 -1.96 -33.05 14.90
C LYS A 167 -0.68 -32.45 15.46
N LEU A 168 0.47 -32.90 14.94
CA LEU A 168 1.76 -32.37 15.36
C LEU A 168 1.91 -30.92 14.91
N ASP A 169 2.44 -30.08 15.80
CA ASP A 169 2.75 -28.70 15.47
C ASP A 169 4.02 -28.61 14.61
N PHE A 170 4.22 -27.45 13.98
CA PHE A 170 5.41 -27.26 13.14
C PHE A 170 6.72 -27.39 13.93
N ASN A 171 6.73 -27.09 15.24
CA ASN A 171 7.93 -27.27 16.07
C ASN A 171 8.33 -28.74 16.22
N SER A 172 7.38 -29.65 16.15
CA SER A 172 7.64 -31.09 16.14
C SER A 172 8.07 -31.55 14.75
N ILE A 173 7.38 -31.08 13.70
CA ILE A 173 7.67 -31.44 12.30
C ILE A 173 9.07 -30.97 11.87
N LYS A 174 9.50 -29.78 12.29
CA LYS A 174 10.82 -29.22 11.90
C LYS A 174 12.01 -30.08 12.33
N LEU A 175 11.87 -30.94 13.33
CA LEU A 175 12.95 -31.81 13.82
C LEU A 175 13.44 -32.83 12.77
N ARG A 176 12.59 -33.22 11.81
CA ARG A 176 12.98 -34.12 10.72
C ARG A 176 13.48 -33.40 9.46
N ILE A 177 13.38 -32.07 9.42
CA ILE A 177 13.73 -31.29 8.24
C ILE A 177 15.23 -30.93 8.29
N PRO A 178 16.00 -31.14 7.22
CA PRO A 178 17.40 -30.72 7.17
C PRO A 178 17.56 -29.23 7.46
N LEU A 179 18.58 -28.87 8.25
CA LEU A 179 18.84 -27.49 8.66
C LEU A 179 19.00 -26.53 7.48
N GLU A 180 19.59 -26.98 6.38
CA GLU A 180 19.75 -26.19 5.15
C GLU A 180 18.39 -25.78 4.56
N LYS A 181 17.41 -26.70 4.55
CA LYS A 181 16.05 -26.44 4.06
C LYS A 181 15.26 -25.53 4.99
N LEU A 182 15.44 -25.70 6.30
CA LEU A 182 14.86 -24.77 7.29
C LEU A 182 15.42 -23.35 7.10
N LYS A 183 16.72 -23.23 6.80
CA LYS A 183 17.34 -21.93 6.54
C LYS A 183 16.81 -21.28 5.26
N GLU A 184 16.73 -22.02 4.15
CA GLU A 184 16.16 -21.54 2.89
C GLU A 184 14.74 -21.00 3.08
N ALA A 185 13.88 -21.74 3.79
CA ALA A 185 12.52 -21.31 4.11
C ALA A 185 12.48 -20.09 5.04
N GLY A 186 13.36 -20.04 6.03
CA GLY A 186 13.46 -18.89 6.95
C GLY A 186 13.91 -17.60 6.25
N ASP A 187 14.81 -17.70 5.26
CA ASP A 187 15.20 -16.54 4.45
C ASP A 187 14.03 -16.04 3.58
N ILE A 188 13.21 -16.96 3.03
CA ILE A 188 11.97 -16.61 2.31
C ILE A 188 10.97 -15.93 3.26
N GLU A 189 10.71 -16.51 4.44
CA GLU A 189 9.81 -15.97 5.46
C GLU A 189 10.20 -14.53 5.82
N LYS A 190 11.48 -14.29 6.11
CA LYS A 190 12.01 -12.98 6.44
C LYS A 190 11.77 -11.97 5.30
N ASN A 191 12.04 -12.36 4.05
CA ASN A 191 11.80 -11.47 2.92
C ASN A 191 10.31 -11.17 2.72
N VAL A 192 9.44 -12.17 2.87
CA VAL A 192 7.99 -12.00 2.77
C VAL A 192 7.47 -11.05 3.86
N LEU A 193 8.00 -11.13 5.07
CA LEU A 193 7.66 -10.20 6.16
C LEU A 193 8.04 -8.76 5.80
N GLU A 194 9.24 -8.53 5.26
CA GLU A 194 9.67 -7.20 4.83
C GLU A 194 8.80 -6.66 3.67
N ILE A 195 8.46 -7.51 2.70
CA ILE A 195 7.55 -7.17 1.59
C ILE A 195 6.17 -6.80 2.13
N ARG A 196 5.63 -7.59 3.07
CA ARG A 196 4.34 -7.33 3.73
C ARG A 196 4.33 -5.96 4.41
N ASN A 197 5.35 -5.64 5.21
CA ASN A 197 5.44 -4.37 5.93
C ASN A 197 5.38 -3.17 4.96
N VAL A 198 6.04 -3.28 3.80
CA VAL A 198 6.05 -2.22 2.79
C VAL A 198 4.70 -2.10 2.08
N VAL A 199 4.01 -3.21 1.83
CA VAL A 199 2.65 -3.21 1.27
C VAL A 199 1.67 -2.58 2.27
N GLU A 200 1.75 -2.93 3.56
CA GLU A 200 0.95 -2.29 4.63
C GLU A 200 1.20 -0.79 4.72
N GLN A 201 2.46 -0.37 4.71
CA GLN A 201 2.81 1.05 4.71
C GLN A 201 2.26 1.78 3.48
N THR A 202 2.39 1.18 2.29
CA THR A 202 1.84 1.76 1.05
C THR A 202 0.32 1.88 1.10
N TYR A 203 -0.37 0.87 1.62
CA TYR A 203 -1.82 0.93 1.83
C TYR A 203 -2.22 2.07 2.78
N ASN A 204 -1.51 2.20 3.91
CA ASN A 204 -1.77 3.27 4.87
C ASN A 204 -1.61 4.65 4.24
N ILE A 205 -0.61 4.84 3.36
CA ILE A 205 -0.45 6.10 2.63
C ILE A 205 -1.62 6.34 1.66
N ASN A 206 -2.09 5.31 0.95
CA ASN A 206 -3.27 5.45 0.10
C ASN A 206 -4.50 5.87 0.91
N MET A 207 -4.68 5.32 2.11
CA MET A 207 -5.76 5.71 3.02
C MET A 207 -5.61 7.15 3.52
N ARG A 208 -4.39 7.63 3.78
CA ARG A 208 -4.11 9.03 4.11
C ARG A 208 -4.48 9.98 2.96
N MET A 209 -4.24 9.58 1.71
CA MET A 209 -4.66 10.35 0.53
C MET A 209 -6.19 10.38 0.36
N ILE A 210 -6.87 9.27 0.62
CA ILE A 210 -8.35 9.25 0.70
C ILE A 210 -8.83 10.23 1.77
N ASN A 211 -8.23 10.20 2.96
CA ASN A 211 -8.60 11.08 4.06
C ASN A 211 -8.36 12.56 3.70
N TYR A 212 -7.27 12.87 2.99
CA TYR A 212 -7.03 14.21 2.47
C TYR A 212 -8.18 14.66 1.54
N ALA A 213 -8.58 13.84 0.58
CA ALA A 213 -9.70 14.17 -0.30
C ALA A 213 -11.00 14.41 0.50
N VAL A 214 -11.30 13.59 1.51
CA VAL A 214 -12.47 13.75 2.39
C VAL A 214 -12.43 15.07 3.16
N ILE A 215 -11.27 15.42 3.73
CA ILE A 215 -11.08 16.69 4.45
C ILE A 215 -11.29 17.87 3.51
N LEU A 216 -10.67 17.83 2.33
CA LEU A 216 -10.80 18.90 1.34
C LEU A 216 -12.27 19.08 0.90
N TYR A 217 -12.98 17.99 0.64
CA TYR A 217 -14.40 18.02 0.30
C TYR A 217 -15.25 18.61 1.44
N SER A 218 -14.95 18.23 2.68
CA SER A 218 -15.64 18.75 3.86
C SER A 218 -15.42 20.27 4.02
N CYS A 219 -14.20 20.75 3.77
CA CYS A 219 -13.89 22.18 3.74
C CYS A 219 -14.69 22.90 2.66
N ILE A 220 -14.75 22.38 1.43
CA ILE A 220 -15.54 22.95 0.33
C ILE A 220 -17.00 23.08 0.72
N LYS A 221 -17.61 22.00 1.21
CA LYS A 221 -19.02 21.99 1.63
C LYS A 221 -19.30 23.03 2.72
N LEU A 222 -18.38 23.19 3.68
CA LEU A 222 -18.50 24.20 4.72
C LEU A 222 -18.42 25.62 4.17
N MET A 223 -17.62 25.86 3.12
CA MET A 223 -17.51 27.16 2.47
C MET A 223 -18.71 27.49 1.58
N MET A 224 -19.39 26.49 1.01
CA MET A 224 -20.60 26.69 0.20
C MET A 224 -21.86 27.00 1.03
N ASN A 225 -21.91 26.54 2.28
CA ASN A 225 -23.07 26.74 3.17
C ASN A 225 -23.04 28.09 3.93
N LYS A 226 -22.09 28.97 3.60
CA LYS A 226 -21.96 30.32 4.16
C LYS A 226 -22.19 31.34 3.06
#